data_AF-A0A5C5ZD54-F1
#
_entry.id   AF-A0A5C5ZD54-F1
#
_cell.length_a   1.000
_cell.length_b   1.000
_cell.length_c   1.000
_cell.angle_alpha   90.00
_cell.angle_beta   90.00
_cell.angle_gamma   90.00
#
_symmetry.space_group_name_H-M   'P 1'
#
loop_
_entity.id
_entity.type
_entity.pdbx_description
1 polymer ?
#
loop_
_entity_poly.entity_id
_entity_poly.type
_entity_poly.pdbx_seq_one_letter_code
_entity_poly.pdbx_strand_id
1 'polypeptide(L)'
;MPEEPQTDSRRRFLRRLRRWLVRGVLAVVGFVAFYALFLLVGLIQVNRGYAPPADGIEVFVQSDAVHTDLILPIQNGQWDWSELLPAADFPEEPAWATHYAIGWGDRGFYLDTPTWADLKASTAVVAMFWPSRTVMHVSACTAPGREQTSARVVLTPEQYRTLCESIADSFAGDHTEQIDFSYGRYDAFYQATGAYHCFYTCNSWAGAKLRAAGVATPLFTPLPGQVGMYLE
;
A
#
# COMPACT_ATOMS: atom_id res chain seq x y z
N MET A 1 -23.49 44.54 -49.31
CA MET A 1 -22.62 44.30 -48.15
C MET A 1 -22.49 42.81 -47.93
N PRO A 2 -21.29 42.20 -48.01
CA PRO A 2 -21.11 40.82 -47.61
C PRO A 2 -20.45 40.74 -46.23
N GLU A 3 -21.26 40.56 -45.18
CA GLU A 3 -20.81 40.04 -43.89
C GLU A 3 -20.91 38.51 -43.92
N GLU A 4 -19.92 37.77 -44.45
CA GLU A 4 -20.01 36.29 -44.39
C GLU A 4 -18.73 35.41 -44.34
N PRO A 5 -17.49 35.92 -44.17
CA PRO A 5 -16.34 35.01 -43.99
C PRO A 5 -16.06 34.62 -42.53
N GLN A 6 -16.44 35.44 -41.53
CA GLN A 6 -16.10 35.18 -40.13
C GLN A 6 -16.99 34.12 -39.45
N THR A 7 -18.26 34.00 -39.85
CA THR A 7 -19.23 33.09 -39.22
C THR A 7 -18.96 31.61 -39.52
N ASP A 8 -18.51 31.29 -40.73
CA ASP A 8 -18.21 29.92 -41.14
C ASP A 8 -16.87 29.40 -40.57
N SER A 9 -15.86 30.26 -40.48
CA SER A 9 -14.60 29.96 -39.78
C SER A 9 -14.84 29.60 -38.30
N ARG A 10 -15.66 30.40 -37.60
CA ARG A 10 -16.03 30.17 -36.20
C ARG A 10 -16.82 28.88 -36.02
N ARG A 11 -17.77 28.57 -36.92
CA ARG A 11 -18.53 27.29 -36.90
C ARG A 11 -17.64 26.07 -37.14
N ARG A 12 -16.67 26.15 -38.07
CA ARG A 12 -15.70 25.08 -38.33
C ARG A 12 -14.76 24.86 -37.14
N PHE A 13 -14.28 25.94 -36.51
CA PHE A 13 -13.48 25.88 -35.29
C PHE A 13 -14.25 25.23 -34.13
N LEU A 14 -15.48 25.67 -33.85
CA LEU A 14 -16.32 25.10 -32.79
C LEU A 14 -16.64 23.62 -33.02
N ARG A 15 -16.88 23.18 -34.26
CA ARG A 15 -17.07 21.77 -34.61
C ARG A 15 -15.79 20.94 -34.42
N ARG A 16 -14.61 21.50 -34.68
CA ARG A 16 -13.32 20.84 -34.40
C ARG A 16 -13.09 20.73 -32.90
N LEU A 17 -13.28 21.82 -32.15
CA LEU A 17 -13.17 21.84 -30.69
C LEU A 17 -14.12 20.83 -30.04
N ARG A 18 -15.40 20.82 -30.42
CA ARG A 18 -16.38 19.83 -29.93
C ARG A 18 -15.95 18.40 -30.21
N ARG A 19 -15.41 18.10 -31.40
CA ARG A 19 -14.91 16.76 -31.73
C ARG A 19 -13.72 16.36 -30.86
N TRP A 20 -12.79 17.27 -30.60
CA TRP A 20 -11.67 17.02 -29.71
C TRP A 20 -12.11 16.85 -28.26
N LEU A 21 -13.07 17.65 -27.78
CA LEU A 21 -13.68 17.50 -26.46
C LEU A 21 -14.37 16.14 -26.31
N VAL A 22 -15.22 15.75 -27.28
CA VAL A 22 -15.90 14.45 -27.25
C VAL A 22 -14.89 13.30 -27.28
N ARG A 23 -13.86 13.37 -28.12
CA ARG A 23 -12.78 12.38 -28.14
C ARG A 23 -12.02 12.32 -26.82
N GLY A 24 -11.75 13.46 -26.20
CA GLY A 24 -11.13 13.54 -24.88
C GLY A 24 -11.99 12.87 -23.81
N VAL A 25 -13.28 13.19 -23.76
CA VAL A 25 -14.23 12.55 -22.82
C VAL A 25 -14.31 11.04 -23.07
N LEU A 26 -14.44 10.61 -24.32
CA LEU A 26 -14.46 9.18 -24.66
C LEU A 26 -13.16 8.46 -24.27
N ALA A 27 -12.01 9.12 -24.43
CA ALA A 27 -10.73 8.56 -24.01
C ALA A 27 -10.66 8.41 -22.48
N VAL A 28 -11.10 9.42 -21.72
CA VAL A 28 -11.17 9.36 -20.25
C VAL A 28 -12.14 8.25 -19.80
N VAL A 29 -13.33 8.19 -20.37
CA VAL A 29 -14.32 7.13 -20.06
C VAL A 29 -13.77 5.75 -20.41
N GLY A 30 -13.12 5.60 -21.57
CA GLY A 30 -12.48 4.36 -21.98
C GLY A 30 -11.35 3.94 -21.03
N PHE A 31 -10.52 4.87 -20.57
CA PHE A 31 -9.48 4.62 -19.58
C PHE A 31 -10.07 4.19 -18.23
N VAL A 32 -11.10 4.88 -17.74
CA VAL A 32 -11.78 4.53 -16.48
C VAL A 32 -12.42 3.14 -16.58
N ALA A 33 -13.09 2.83 -17.69
CA ALA A 33 -13.68 1.52 -17.92
C ALA A 33 -12.62 0.42 -18.00
N PHE A 34 -11.51 0.67 -18.68
CA PHE A 34 -10.37 -0.25 -18.74
C PHE A 34 -9.77 -0.50 -17.35
N TYR A 35 -9.55 0.56 -16.57
CA TYR A 35 -9.02 0.43 -15.21
C TYR A 35 -9.99 -0.31 -14.29
N ALA A 36 -11.29 -0.03 -14.38
CA ALA A 36 -12.31 -0.78 -13.64
C ALA A 36 -12.29 -2.27 -13.99
N LEU A 37 -12.17 -2.62 -15.28
CA LEU A 37 -12.01 -4.02 -15.69
C LEU A 37 -10.71 -4.63 -15.16
N PHE A 38 -9.60 -3.88 -15.18
CA PHE A 38 -8.33 -4.31 -14.61
C PHE A 38 -8.45 -4.60 -13.10
N LEU A 39 -9.15 -3.75 -12.35
CA LEU A 39 -9.45 -3.99 -10.94
C LEU A 39 -10.28 -5.28 -10.74
N LEU A 40 -11.28 -5.51 -11.59
CA LEU A 40 -12.10 -6.74 -11.53
C LEU A 40 -11.29 -8.00 -11.81
N VAL A 41 -10.41 -7.99 -12.81
CA VAL A 41 -9.48 -9.10 -13.07
C VAL A 41 -8.49 -9.26 -11.91
N GLY A 42 -8.09 -8.14 -11.30
CA GLY A 42 -7.26 -8.10 -10.10
C GLY A 42 -7.87 -8.84 -8.90
N LEU A 43 -9.20 -8.99 -8.85
CA LEU A 43 -9.88 -9.75 -7.81
C LEU A 43 -9.67 -11.26 -7.92
N ILE A 44 -9.06 -11.79 -8.98
CA ILE A 44 -8.82 -13.24 -9.08
C ILE A 44 -7.97 -13.70 -7.89
N GLN A 45 -8.52 -14.62 -7.09
CA GLN A 45 -7.82 -15.24 -5.97
C GLN A 45 -6.59 -16.02 -6.44
N VAL A 46 -5.44 -15.68 -5.87
CA VAL A 46 -4.18 -16.43 -5.96
C VAL A 46 -4.00 -17.27 -4.69
N ASN A 47 -3.17 -18.32 -4.75
CA ASN A 47 -2.93 -19.24 -3.63
C ASN A 47 -4.22 -19.86 -3.07
N ARG A 48 -5.10 -20.34 -3.96
CA ARG A 48 -6.38 -20.97 -3.60
C ARG A 48 -6.26 -22.20 -2.69
N GLY A 49 -5.06 -22.79 -2.61
CA GLY A 49 -4.76 -23.90 -1.71
C GLY A 49 -4.33 -23.47 -0.31
N TYR A 50 -4.28 -22.17 -0.02
CA TYR A 50 -4.01 -21.69 1.33
C TYR A 50 -5.08 -22.20 2.29
N ALA A 51 -4.64 -22.89 3.34
CA ALA A 51 -5.45 -23.31 4.45
C ALA A 51 -4.69 -22.94 5.74
N PRO A 52 -5.30 -22.16 6.65
CA PRO A 52 -4.67 -21.85 7.93
C PRO A 52 -4.29 -23.15 8.67
N PRO A 53 -3.04 -23.32 9.12
CA PRO A 53 -2.67 -24.48 9.92
C PRO A 53 -3.35 -24.42 11.29
N ALA A 54 -3.58 -25.59 11.90
CA ALA A 54 -4.23 -25.69 13.22
C ALA A 54 -3.37 -25.09 14.34
N ASP A 55 -2.05 -25.17 14.19
CA ASP A 55 -1.05 -24.53 15.04
C ASP A 55 -0.05 -23.81 14.14
N GLY A 56 0.22 -22.54 14.42
CA GLY A 56 0.99 -21.68 13.55
C GLY A 56 1.18 -20.28 14.13
N ILE A 57 1.88 -19.45 13.37
CA ILE A 57 2.21 -18.09 13.78
C ILE A 57 1.12 -17.15 13.28
N GLU A 58 0.52 -16.42 14.21
CA GLU A 58 -0.50 -15.43 13.89
C GLU A 58 0.16 -14.13 13.39
N VAL A 59 -0.37 -13.63 12.28
CA VAL A 59 -0.09 -12.29 11.76
C VAL A 59 -1.41 -11.63 11.42
N PHE A 60 -1.43 -10.30 11.39
CA PHE A 60 -2.67 -9.55 11.15
C PHE A 60 -2.50 -8.58 10.00
N VAL A 61 -3.54 -8.47 9.18
CA VAL A 61 -3.65 -7.43 8.16
C VAL A 61 -4.52 -6.33 8.75
N GLN A 62 -3.91 -5.21 9.10
CA GLN A 62 -4.63 -4.04 9.60
C GLN A 62 -4.80 -3.06 8.46
N SER A 63 -6.05 -2.80 8.09
CA SER A 63 -6.40 -1.83 7.05
C SER A 63 -7.31 -0.75 7.62
N ASP A 64 -7.02 0.50 7.26
CA ASP A 64 -7.93 1.62 7.50
C ASP A 64 -8.60 2.07 6.18
N ALA A 65 -9.06 3.32 6.10
CA ALA A 65 -9.73 3.84 4.92
C ALA A 65 -8.83 3.90 3.65
N VAL A 66 -7.51 3.83 3.83
CA VAL A 66 -6.53 4.33 2.84
C VAL A 66 -5.19 3.60 2.87
N HIS A 67 -4.86 2.90 3.95
CA HIS A 67 -3.58 2.22 4.17
C HIS A 67 -3.75 0.81 4.74
N THR A 68 -2.73 -0.02 4.54
CA THR A 68 -2.64 -1.37 5.10
C THR A 68 -1.24 -1.62 5.69
N ASP A 69 -1.22 -2.04 6.94
CA ASP A 69 -0.04 -2.54 7.66
C ASP A 69 -0.15 -4.05 7.92
N LEU A 70 1.01 -4.69 8.03
CA LEU A 70 1.14 -6.08 8.47
C LEU A 70 1.65 -6.11 9.90
N ILE A 71 0.88 -6.70 10.81
CA ILE A 71 1.23 -6.83 12.21
C ILE A 71 1.84 -8.21 12.46
N LEU A 72 3.08 -8.22 12.95
CA LEU A 72 3.92 -9.40 13.11
C LEU A 72 4.47 -9.47 14.53
N PRO A 73 4.61 -10.66 15.13
CA PRO A 73 5.34 -10.81 16.40
C PRO A 73 6.76 -10.25 16.26
N ILE A 74 7.21 -9.47 17.25
CA ILE A 74 8.58 -8.88 17.23
C ILE A 74 9.62 -10.00 17.14
N GLN A 75 9.45 -11.06 17.92
CA GLN A 75 10.38 -12.18 17.95
C GLN A 75 9.62 -13.49 18.16
N ASN A 76 10.05 -14.53 17.47
CA ASN A 76 9.66 -15.91 17.75
C ASN A 76 10.78 -16.87 17.29
N GLY A 77 10.55 -18.18 17.34
CA GLY A 77 11.55 -19.18 16.93
C GLY A 77 11.91 -19.20 15.44
N GLN A 78 11.28 -18.37 14.60
CA GLN A 78 11.47 -18.35 13.14
C GLN A 78 12.07 -17.03 12.64
N TRP A 79 11.80 -15.92 13.30
CA TRP A 79 12.31 -14.60 12.94
C TRP A 79 12.42 -13.69 14.16
N ASP A 80 13.42 -12.81 14.15
CA ASP A 80 13.63 -11.79 15.16
C ASP A 80 13.74 -10.41 14.50
N TRP A 81 12.66 -9.64 14.55
CA TRP A 81 12.65 -8.28 14.04
C TRP A 81 13.50 -7.32 14.88
N SER A 82 13.80 -7.64 16.14
CA SER A 82 14.60 -6.75 16.99
C SER A 82 16.07 -6.65 16.55
N GLU A 83 16.55 -7.64 15.77
CA GLU A 83 17.87 -7.59 15.13
C GLU A 83 17.91 -6.54 14.00
N LEU A 84 16.78 -6.33 13.33
CA LEU A 84 16.64 -5.40 12.20
C LEU A 84 16.12 -4.03 12.62
N LEU A 85 15.25 -4.00 13.61
CA LEU A 85 14.46 -2.86 14.07
C LEU A 85 14.66 -2.72 15.59
N PRO A 86 15.87 -2.38 16.03
CA PRO A 86 16.19 -2.33 17.46
C PRO A 86 15.34 -1.28 18.17
N ALA A 87 15.06 -1.53 19.45
CA ALA A 87 14.23 -0.63 20.26
C ALA A 87 14.80 0.80 20.37
N ALA A 88 16.10 0.97 20.16
CA ALA A 88 16.80 2.26 20.16
C ALA A 88 16.42 3.16 18.97
N ASP A 89 15.83 2.60 17.91
CA ASP A 89 15.39 3.38 16.74
C ASP A 89 14.06 4.10 17.00
N PHE A 90 13.34 3.72 18.05
CA PHE A 90 12.11 4.39 18.45
C PHE A 90 12.41 5.58 19.38
N PRO A 91 11.66 6.69 19.29
CA PRO A 91 11.85 7.82 20.20
C PRO A 91 11.71 7.47 21.69
N GLU A 92 10.87 6.49 22.01
CA GLU A 92 10.73 5.89 23.34
C GLU A 92 10.75 4.37 23.22
N GLU A 93 11.52 3.69 24.09
CA GLU A 93 11.67 2.23 24.08
C GLU A 93 10.32 1.54 24.34
N PRO A 94 9.79 0.74 23.38
CA PRO A 94 8.46 0.17 23.49
C PRO A 94 8.47 -1.18 24.23
N ALA A 95 8.91 -1.21 25.49
CA ALA A 95 9.06 -2.45 26.27
C ALA A 95 7.75 -3.25 26.48
N TRP A 96 6.59 -2.62 26.25
CA TRP A 96 5.27 -3.24 26.32
C TRP A 96 4.85 -3.93 25.02
N ALA A 97 5.53 -3.64 23.91
CA ALA A 97 5.16 -4.12 22.59
C ALA A 97 5.49 -5.61 22.44
N THR A 98 4.60 -6.33 21.79
CA THR A 98 4.79 -7.74 21.43
C THR A 98 4.84 -7.93 19.93
N HIS A 99 4.38 -6.92 19.18
CA HIS A 99 4.28 -6.94 17.73
C HIS A 99 4.80 -5.63 17.14
N TYR A 100 5.19 -5.69 15.87
CA TYR A 100 5.37 -4.52 15.02
C TYR A 100 4.29 -4.50 13.95
N ALA A 101 3.65 -3.34 13.77
CA ALA A 101 2.90 -3.02 12.57
C ALA A 101 3.89 -2.44 11.55
N ILE A 102 4.07 -3.13 10.42
CA ILE A 102 5.02 -2.77 9.36
C ILE A 102 4.26 -2.43 8.07
N GLY A 103 4.55 -1.24 7.56
CA GLY A 103 4.01 -0.70 6.32
C GLY A 103 5.09 -0.24 5.36
N TRP A 104 4.70 -0.12 4.09
CA TRP A 104 5.50 0.47 3.02
C TRP A 104 4.64 1.45 2.25
N GLY A 105 5.21 2.58 1.82
CA GLY A 105 4.48 3.48 0.93
C GLY A 105 5.27 4.69 0.48
N ASP A 106 4.55 5.66 -0.09
CA ASP A 106 5.16 6.86 -0.65
C ASP A 106 5.78 7.75 0.43
N ARG A 107 7.03 8.16 0.22
CA ARG A 107 7.78 9.01 1.14
C ARG A 107 7.11 10.38 1.33
N GLY A 108 6.64 11.00 0.25
CA GLY A 108 6.01 12.32 0.34
C GLY A 108 4.68 12.26 1.08
N PHE A 109 3.89 11.22 0.80
CA PHE A 109 2.65 10.92 1.50
C PHE A 109 2.89 10.79 3.01
N TYR A 110 3.83 9.92 3.42
CA TYR A 110 4.13 9.69 4.83
C TYR A 110 4.71 10.92 5.53
N LEU A 111 5.76 11.53 4.96
CA LEU A 111 6.54 12.54 5.68
C LEU A 111 5.99 13.97 5.52
N ASP A 112 5.40 14.28 4.36
CA ASP A 112 4.94 15.65 4.05
C ASP A 112 3.43 15.83 4.24
N THR A 113 2.69 14.76 4.52
CA THR A 113 1.22 14.78 4.66
C THR A 113 0.74 14.12 5.98
N PRO A 114 1.23 14.57 7.14
CA PRO A 114 0.96 13.91 8.42
C PRO A 114 -0.51 13.97 8.84
N THR A 115 -1.32 14.88 8.28
CA THR A 115 -2.78 14.86 8.45
C THR A 115 -3.49 14.76 7.11
N TRP A 116 -4.59 13.99 7.07
CA TRP A 116 -5.43 13.84 5.87
C TRP A 116 -6.06 15.16 5.40
N ALA A 117 -6.13 16.17 6.26
CA ALA A 117 -6.56 17.52 5.89
C ALA A 117 -5.53 18.24 5.00
N ASP A 118 -4.26 17.82 5.04
CA ASP A 118 -3.18 18.36 4.24
C ASP A 118 -3.05 17.70 2.86
N LEU A 119 -3.94 16.74 2.54
CA LEU A 119 -3.93 16.03 1.27
C LEU A 119 -4.30 16.96 0.11
N LYS A 120 -3.29 17.58 -0.50
CA LYS A 120 -3.49 18.36 -1.73
C LYS A 120 -3.84 17.38 -2.85
N ALA A 121 -4.89 17.70 -3.62
CA ALA A 121 -5.25 16.94 -4.81
C ALA A 121 -4.07 16.78 -5.80
N SER A 122 -3.14 17.75 -5.82
CA SER A 122 -1.88 17.66 -6.58
C SER A 122 -0.94 16.57 -6.08
N THR A 123 -0.83 16.36 -4.77
CA THR A 123 0.02 15.31 -4.17
C THR A 123 -0.56 13.93 -4.49
N ALA A 124 -1.88 13.76 -4.36
CA ALA A 124 -2.57 12.53 -4.74
C ALA A 124 -2.39 12.22 -6.24
N VAL A 125 -2.54 13.22 -7.12
CA VAL A 125 -2.37 13.04 -8.57
C VAL A 125 -0.91 12.74 -8.94
N VAL A 126 0.07 13.42 -8.34
CA VAL A 126 1.49 13.16 -8.62
C VAL A 126 1.91 11.77 -8.14
N ALA A 127 1.55 11.38 -6.92
CA ALA A 127 1.83 10.04 -6.38
C ALA A 127 1.13 8.93 -7.18
N MET A 128 -0.03 9.23 -7.80
CA MET A 128 -0.73 8.27 -8.65
C MET A 128 -0.06 8.09 -10.02
N PHE A 129 0.46 9.14 -10.64
CA PHE A 129 0.93 9.08 -12.04
C PHE A 129 2.46 9.11 -12.22
N TRP A 130 3.23 9.45 -11.19
CA TRP A 130 4.69 9.48 -11.26
C TRP A 130 5.31 8.59 -10.18
N PRO A 131 6.21 7.65 -10.53
CA PRO A 131 6.91 6.83 -9.56
C PRO A 131 7.66 7.69 -8.53
N SER A 132 7.42 7.43 -7.26
CA SER A 132 8.00 8.19 -6.15
C SER A 132 8.81 7.32 -5.22
N ARG A 133 9.69 7.96 -4.43
CA ARG A 133 10.51 7.29 -3.42
C ARG A 133 9.64 6.74 -2.31
N THR A 134 10.10 5.68 -1.67
CA THR A 134 9.32 4.94 -0.69
C THR A 134 10.00 4.90 0.67
N VAL A 135 9.20 4.63 1.70
CA VAL A 135 9.64 4.44 3.08
C VAL A 135 8.98 3.21 3.69
N MET A 136 9.67 2.61 4.64
CA MET A 136 9.09 1.66 5.58
C MET A 136 8.63 2.44 6.82
N HIS A 137 7.43 2.13 7.29
CA HIS A 137 6.90 2.63 8.55
C HIS A 137 6.77 1.46 9.52
N VAL A 138 7.32 1.60 10.71
CA VAL A 138 7.27 0.57 11.75
C VAL A 138 6.68 1.19 12.99
N SER A 139 5.61 0.61 13.52
CA SER A 139 4.98 1.04 14.77
C SER A 139 4.93 -0.11 15.77
N ALA A 140 5.37 0.14 16.99
CA ALA A 140 5.33 -0.83 18.07
C ALA A 140 3.91 -0.95 18.63
N CYS A 141 3.42 -2.19 18.71
CA CYS A 141 2.06 -2.47 19.13
C CYS A 141 1.94 -3.82 19.86
N THR A 142 0.70 -4.18 20.21
CA THR A 142 0.35 -5.54 20.63
C THR A 142 -0.49 -6.21 19.55
N ALA A 143 -0.71 -7.51 19.69
CA ALA A 143 -1.68 -8.21 18.85
C ALA A 143 -3.05 -7.49 18.92
N PRO A 144 -3.71 -7.24 17.78
CA PRO A 144 -5.03 -6.64 17.76
C PRO A 144 -6.01 -7.43 18.63
N GLY A 145 -6.80 -6.71 19.43
CA GLY A 145 -7.94 -7.31 20.13
C GLY A 145 -9.04 -7.73 19.16
N ARG A 146 -9.95 -8.61 19.60
CA ARG A 146 -11.08 -9.10 18.79
C ARG A 146 -12.02 -8.00 18.26
N GLU A 147 -12.04 -6.85 18.92
CA GLU A 147 -12.86 -5.68 18.56
C GLU A 147 -12.24 -4.82 17.45
N GLN A 148 -10.95 -5.04 17.11
CA GLN A 148 -10.26 -4.27 16.08
C GLN A 148 -10.50 -4.85 14.70
N THR A 149 -10.74 -3.99 13.71
CA THR A 149 -10.91 -4.37 12.31
C THR A 149 -9.55 -4.78 11.72
N SER A 150 -9.17 -6.03 11.93
CA SER A 150 -7.98 -6.66 11.34
C SER A 150 -8.31 -8.07 10.89
N ALA A 151 -7.78 -8.48 9.74
CA ALA A 151 -7.92 -9.85 9.27
C ALA A 151 -6.78 -10.70 9.83
N ARG A 152 -7.12 -11.81 10.49
CA ARG A 152 -6.12 -12.72 11.07
C ARG A 152 -5.66 -13.72 10.01
N VAL A 153 -4.36 -13.93 9.94
CA VAL A 153 -3.71 -14.94 9.09
C VAL A 153 -2.88 -15.84 9.99
N VAL A 154 -3.01 -17.16 9.82
CA VAL A 154 -2.19 -18.13 10.56
C VAL A 154 -1.25 -18.78 9.56
N LEU A 155 0.04 -18.73 9.86
CA LEU A 155 1.09 -19.18 8.95
C LEU A 155 1.84 -20.39 9.53
N THR A 156 2.23 -21.30 8.65
CA THR A 156 3.26 -22.28 8.99
C THR A 156 4.60 -21.57 9.22
N PRO A 157 5.55 -22.18 9.94
CA PRO A 157 6.89 -21.62 10.13
C PRO A 157 7.58 -21.20 8.83
N GLU A 158 7.44 -21.99 7.77
CA GLU A 158 8.03 -21.72 6.46
C GLU A 158 7.38 -20.51 5.76
N GLN A 159 6.05 -20.42 5.82
CA GLN A 159 5.32 -19.28 5.27
C GLN A 159 5.64 -17.99 6.03
N TYR A 160 5.73 -18.06 7.36
CA TYR A 160 6.11 -16.90 8.18
C TYR A 160 7.52 -16.42 7.86
N ARG A 161 8.50 -17.33 7.75
CA ARG A 161 9.87 -16.97 7.35
C ARG A 161 9.89 -16.30 5.98
N THR A 162 9.20 -16.87 5.00
CA THR A 162 9.06 -16.30 3.65
C THR A 162 8.44 -14.91 3.69
N LEU A 163 7.42 -14.71 4.54
CA LEU A 163 6.80 -13.41 4.74
C LEU A 163 7.82 -12.40 5.26
N CYS A 164 8.53 -12.74 6.35
CA CYS A 164 9.49 -11.85 6.98
C CYS A 164 10.67 -11.50 6.06
N GLU A 165 11.26 -12.48 5.37
CA GLU A 165 12.31 -12.27 4.36
C GLU A 165 11.82 -11.30 3.29
N SER A 166 10.62 -11.53 2.74
CA SER A 166 10.07 -10.67 1.71
C SER A 166 9.81 -9.23 2.19
N ILE A 167 9.47 -9.04 3.47
CA ILE A 167 9.29 -7.71 4.06
C ILE A 167 10.65 -7.05 4.27
N ALA A 168 11.63 -7.78 4.81
CA ALA A 168 12.99 -7.30 5.03
C ALA A 168 13.65 -6.81 3.73
N ASP A 169 13.43 -7.49 2.60
CA ASP A 169 13.87 -7.08 1.26
C ASP A 169 13.33 -5.71 0.80
N SER A 170 12.31 -5.19 1.49
CA SER A 170 11.72 -3.87 1.17
C SER A 170 12.48 -2.72 1.81
N PHE A 171 13.30 -2.97 2.83
CA PHE A 171 14.17 -1.97 3.44
C PHE A 171 15.39 -1.71 2.53
N ALA A 172 15.83 -0.46 2.44
CA ALA A 172 17.02 -0.08 1.69
C ALA A 172 18.29 -0.17 2.54
N GLY A 173 19.44 -0.24 1.85
CA GLY A 173 20.75 -0.38 2.49
C GLY A 173 20.90 -1.73 3.21
N ASP A 174 21.80 -1.78 4.19
CA ASP A 174 21.90 -2.92 5.12
C ASP A 174 20.83 -2.83 6.22
N HIS A 175 19.64 -2.34 5.88
CA HIS A 175 18.51 -2.11 6.79
C HIS A 175 18.72 -1.04 7.87
N THR A 176 19.78 -0.23 7.73
CA THR A 176 20.21 0.78 8.71
C THR A 176 19.86 2.21 8.32
N GLU A 177 19.25 2.44 7.15
CA GLU A 177 18.92 3.78 6.65
C GLU A 177 17.66 4.32 7.32
N GLN A 178 17.74 4.56 8.63
CA GLN A 178 16.69 5.20 9.40
C GLN A 178 16.51 6.67 8.96
N ILE A 179 15.26 7.12 8.97
CA ILE A 179 14.87 8.50 8.69
C ILE A 179 14.56 9.17 10.03
N ASP A 180 15.17 10.33 10.27
CA ASP A 180 14.92 11.17 11.46
C ASP A 180 13.53 11.84 11.37
N PHE A 181 12.49 11.03 11.56
CA PHE A 181 11.08 11.41 11.59
C PHE A 181 10.26 10.33 12.31
N SER A 182 9.24 10.76 13.06
CA SER A 182 8.22 9.87 13.61
C SER A 182 6.88 10.60 13.71
N TYR A 183 5.78 9.85 13.66
CA TYR A 183 4.45 10.37 13.97
C TYR A 183 4.20 10.49 15.47
N GLY A 184 4.84 9.65 16.26
CA GLY A 184 4.67 9.53 17.69
C GLY A 184 5.89 8.92 18.35
N ARG A 185 5.68 8.43 19.58
CA ARG A 185 6.77 7.97 20.46
C ARG A 185 7.24 6.54 20.17
N TYR A 186 6.42 5.77 19.47
CA TYR A 186 6.59 4.33 19.30
C TYR A 186 6.55 3.92 17.83
N ASP A 187 6.89 4.84 16.93
CA ASP A 187 7.09 4.54 15.51
C ASP A 187 8.42 5.07 15.01
N ALA A 188 8.90 4.44 13.94
CA ALA A 188 10.14 4.76 13.27
C ALA A 188 9.97 4.61 11.75
N PHE A 189 10.75 5.40 11.01
CA PHE A 189 10.76 5.39 9.55
C PHE A 189 12.12 4.98 9.02
N TYR A 190 12.12 4.25 7.91
CA TYR A 190 13.33 3.81 7.22
C TYR A 190 13.19 4.02 5.73
N GLN A 191 14.31 4.21 5.04
CA GLN A 191 14.32 4.24 3.58
C GLN A 191 13.92 2.86 3.05
N ALA A 192 13.00 2.83 2.08
CA ALA A 192 12.58 1.60 1.41
C ALA A 192 13.13 1.52 -0.01
N THR A 193 13.16 0.29 -0.54
CA THR A 193 13.37 0.00 -1.95
C THR A 193 12.05 0.06 -2.73
N GLY A 194 12.16 0.11 -4.07
CA GLY A 194 11.01 0.16 -4.98
C GLY A 194 10.54 1.58 -5.28
N ALA A 195 9.36 1.67 -5.91
CA ALA A 195 8.74 2.94 -6.27
C ALA A 195 7.23 2.85 -6.11
N TYR A 196 6.61 3.87 -5.51
CA TYR A 196 5.17 3.95 -5.32
C TYR A 196 4.50 4.53 -6.56
N HIS A 197 3.37 3.96 -6.98
CA HIS A 197 2.51 4.49 -8.05
C HIS A 197 1.12 3.83 -8.03
N CYS A 198 0.19 4.24 -8.91
CA CYS A 198 -1.19 3.73 -8.92
C CYS A 198 -1.35 2.21 -9.16
N PHE A 199 -0.31 1.53 -9.65
CA PHE A 199 -0.29 0.07 -9.83
C PHE A 199 0.56 -0.66 -8.77
N TYR A 200 1.19 0.08 -7.86
CA TYR A 200 1.94 -0.47 -6.75
C TYR A 200 1.87 0.47 -5.55
N THR A 201 0.80 0.29 -4.77
CA THR A 201 0.48 1.07 -3.57
C THR A 201 0.89 0.30 -2.30
N CYS A 202 0.72 0.91 -1.12
CA CYS A 202 0.89 0.24 0.18
C CYS A 202 0.06 -1.06 0.28
N ASN A 203 -1.20 -1.01 -0.15
CA ASN A 203 -2.10 -2.16 -0.19
C ASN A 203 -1.61 -3.24 -1.18
N SER A 204 -1.03 -2.82 -2.31
CA SER A 204 -0.46 -3.75 -3.30
C SER A 204 0.80 -4.41 -2.77
N TRP A 205 1.62 -3.67 -2.02
CA TRP A 205 2.79 -4.18 -1.33
C TRP A 205 2.38 -5.22 -0.29
N ALA A 206 1.46 -4.91 0.63
CA ALA A 206 1.02 -5.84 1.67
C ALA A 206 0.44 -7.13 1.07
N GLY A 207 -0.44 -7.01 0.07
CA GLY A 207 -0.97 -8.16 -0.66
C GLY A 207 0.10 -8.96 -1.40
N ALA A 208 1.14 -8.31 -1.93
CA ALA A 208 2.25 -9.00 -2.56
C ALA A 208 3.11 -9.80 -1.56
N LYS A 209 3.35 -9.29 -0.35
CA LYS A 209 4.10 -10.00 0.70
C LYS A 209 3.34 -11.23 1.19
N LEU A 210 2.04 -11.07 1.47
CA LEU A 210 1.16 -12.19 1.82
C LEU A 210 1.11 -13.24 0.70
N ARG A 211 0.98 -12.82 -0.56
CA ARG A 211 0.99 -13.72 -1.70
C ARG A 211 2.31 -14.46 -1.86
N ALA A 212 3.45 -13.80 -1.62
CA ALA A 212 4.76 -14.44 -1.64
C ALA A 212 4.88 -15.52 -0.56
N ALA A 213 4.29 -15.29 0.61
CA ALA A 213 4.18 -16.26 1.70
C ALA A 213 3.11 -17.34 1.47
N GLY A 214 2.51 -17.42 0.28
CA GLY A 214 1.53 -18.46 -0.05
C GLY A 214 0.13 -18.23 0.55
N VAL A 215 -0.17 -17.03 1.05
CA VAL A 215 -1.49 -16.67 1.60
C VAL A 215 -2.46 -16.35 0.47
N ALA A 216 -3.74 -16.70 0.65
CA ALA A 216 -4.79 -16.33 -0.28
C ALA A 216 -5.01 -14.81 -0.30
N THR A 217 -4.79 -14.20 -1.45
CA THR A 217 -5.08 -12.78 -1.71
C THR A 217 -5.63 -12.59 -3.12
N PRO A 218 -6.27 -11.45 -3.43
CA PRO A 218 -6.44 -11.03 -4.82
C PRO A 218 -5.09 -10.93 -5.54
N LEU A 219 -5.11 -11.10 -6.85
CA LEU A 219 -3.94 -10.92 -7.73
C LEU A 219 -3.41 -9.48 -7.67
N PHE A 220 -4.31 -8.51 -7.54
CA PHE A 220 -3.99 -7.09 -7.46
C PHE A 220 -4.85 -6.41 -6.39
N THR A 221 -4.19 -5.75 -5.43
CA THR A 221 -4.81 -5.19 -4.21
C THR A 221 -4.51 -3.70 -4.03
N PRO A 222 -4.83 -2.79 -4.98
CA PRO A 222 -4.54 -1.37 -4.81
C PRO A 222 -5.33 -0.70 -3.68
N LEU A 223 -6.43 -1.31 -3.21
CA LEU A 223 -7.33 -0.74 -2.20
C LEU A 223 -7.22 -1.45 -0.83
N PRO A 224 -7.39 -0.75 0.30
CA PRO A 224 -7.12 -1.27 1.65
C PRO A 224 -7.95 -2.50 2.06
N GLY A 225 -9.21 -2.56 1.61
CA GLY A 225 -10.11 -3.69 1.90
C GLY A 225 -9.89 -4.93 1.03
N GLN A 226 -9.02 -4.87 0.01
CA GLN A 226 -8.81 -6.00 -0.89
C GLN A 226 -7.80 -7.00 -0.34
N VAL A 227 -6.82 -6.55 0.45
CA VAL A 227 -5.71 -7.38 0.92
C VAL A 227 -6.21 -8.60 1.69
N GLY A 228 -7.17 -8.39 2.61
CA GLY A 228 -7.77 -9.45 3.40
C GLY A 228 -9.06 -10.06 2.85
N MET A 229 -9.44 -9.79 1.60
CA MET A 229 -10.74 -10.19 1.04
C MET A 229 -11.03 -11.69 1.08
N TYR A 230 -9.99 -12.52 1.06
CA TYR A 230 -10.08 -14.00 1.09
C TYR A 230 -9.67 -14.60 2.43
N LEU A 231 -9.53 -13.76 3.46
CA LEU A 231 -9.23 -14.16 4.81
C LEU A 231 -10.54 -14.20 5.60
N GLU A 232 -10.69 -15.20 6.47
CA GLU A 232 -11.86 -15.38 7.33
C GLU A 232 -11.76 -14.56 8.63
#